data_AF-A0A9E4TIQ3-F1
#
_entry.id   AF-A0A9E4TIQ3-F1
#
_cell.length_a   1.000
_cell.length_b   1.000
_cell.length_c   1.000
_cell.angle_alpha   90.00
_cell.angle_beta   90.00
_cell.angle_gamma   90.00
#
_symmetry.space_group_name_H-M   'P 1'
#
loop_
_entity.id
_entity.type
_entity.pdbx_description
1 polymer ?
#
loop_
_entity_poly.entity_id
_entity_poly.type
_entity_poly.pdbx_seq_one_letter_code
_entity_poly.pdbx_strand_id
1 'polypeptide(L)'
;MTSVSRERPTAAARAEYRITELDDPAVIRRLLEPQRAYTAYALAQLDPRMFPRNKWYRSAGPNGQALLVHSKSPLGNALFALGNATALDAVLSLHPGPRFSFGSLMLEHKAIVRKYFLMTRPQVMLRMTVESDTFR
;
A
#
# COMPACT_ATOMS: atom_id res chain seq x y z
N MET A 1 -10.04 -11.25 -48.07
CA MET A 1 -8.78 -11.12 -47.30
C MET A 1 -8.87 -9.81 -46.52
N THR A 2 -9.43 -9.87 -45.31
CA THR A 2 -9.78 -8.66 -44.55
C THR A 2 -8.68 -8.40 -43.53
N SER A 3 -7.82 -7.42 -43.82
CA SER A 3 -6.81 -6.96 -42.88
C SER A 3 -7.49 -6.18 -41.74
N VAL A 4 -7.61 -6.83 -40.59
CA VAL A 4 -7.98 -6.12 -39.35
C VAL A 4 -6.72 -5.41 -38.86
N SER A 5 -6.55 -4.16 -39.30
CA SER A 5 -5.58 -3.23 -38.74
C SER A 5 -5.99 -2.93 -37.30
N ARG A 6 -5.43 -3.67 -36.35
CA ARG A 6 -5.60 -3.44 -34.92
C ARG A 6 -4.77 -2.21 -34.55
N GLU A 7 -5.37 -1.03 -34.59
CA GLU A 7 -4.77 0.17 -34.02
C GLU A 7 -4.34 -0.12 -32.59
N ARG A 8 -3.03 -0.06 -32.34
CA ARG A 8 -2.50 -0.10 -30.97
C ARG A 8 -2.88 1.23 -30.34
N PRO A 9 -3.64 1.25 -29.24
CA PRO A 9 -3.83 2.49 -28.51
C PRO A 9 -2.47 3.01 -28.06
N THR A 10 -2.17 4.25 -28.42
CA THR A 10 -0.97 4.99 -28.03
C THR A 10 -0.76 4.89 -26.51
N ALA A 11 0.47 4.58 -26.09
CA ALA A 11 0.85 4.32 -24.70
C ALA A 11 0.43 5.41 -23.70
N ALA A 12 0.18 6.64 -24.17
CA ALA A 12 -0.29 7.77 -23.38
C ALA A 12 -1.67 7.55 -22.72
N ALA A 13 -2.53 6.69 -23.27
CA ALA A 13 -3.84 6.37 -22.70
C ALA A 13 -3.79 5.27 -21.62
N ARG A 14 -2.61 4.72 -21.31
CA ARG A 14 -2.49 3.38 -20.70
C ARG A 14 -1.92 3.30 -19.29
N ALA A 15 -1.79 4.40 -18.56
CA ALA A 15 -1.61 4.32 -17.11
C ALA A 15 -2.28 5.52 -16.43
N GLU A 16 -3.57 5.39 -16.12
CA GLU A 16 -4.27 6.37 -15.26
C GLU A 16 -3.55 6.56 -13.91
N TYR A 17 -2.78 5.56 -13.46
CA TYR A 17 -2.00 5.64 -12.24
C TYR A 17 -0.51 5.43 -12.53
N ARG A 18 0.31 6.34 -12.02
CA ARG A 18 1.77 6.19 -11.98
C ARG A 18 2.15 5.46 -10.71
N ILE A 19 2.84 4.34 -10.87
CA ILE A 19 3.38 3.54 -9.76
C ILE A 19 4.88 3.80 -9.66
N THR A 20 5.38 4.05 -8.45
CA THR A 20 6.78 4.39 -8.18
C THR A 20 7.22 3.66 -6.91
N GLU A 21 8.33 2.92 -7.01
CA GLU A 21 9.01 2.38 -5.81
C GLU A 21 9.64 3.54 -5.04
N LEU A 22 9.49 3.54 -3.72
CA LEU A 22 10.05 4.56 -2.84
C LEU A 22 11.23 3.96 -2.06
N ASP A 23 12.35 4.66 -2.07
CA ASP A 23 13.59 4.28 -1.39
C ASP A 23 14.08 5.33 -0.38
N ASP A 24 13.44 6.50 -0.32
CA ASP A 24 13.73 7.57 0.66
C ASP A 24 12.78 7.48 1.89
N PRO A 25 13.30 7.09 3.08
CA PRO A 25 12.51 7.05 4.32
C PRO A 25 11.90 8.39 4.71
N ALA A 26 12.52 9.53 4.37
CA ALA A 26 12.00 10.85 4.70
C ALA A 26 10.78 11.21 3.85
N VAL A 27 10.78 10.85 2.56
CA VAL A 27 9.60 10.96 1.69
C VAL A 27 8.46 10.11 2.23
N ILE A 28 8.74 8.85 2.58
CA ILE A 28 7.72 7.92 3.08
C ILE A 28 7.16 8.41 4.42
N ARG A 29 8.01 8.88 5.34
CA ARG A 29 7.58 9.42 6.62
C ARG A 29 6.55 10.54 6.45
N ARG A 30 6.80 11.49 5.54
CA ARG A 30 5.85 12.59 5.27
C ARG A 30 4.47 12.10 4.80
N LEU A 31 4.39 10.97 4.10
CA LEU A 31 3.13 10.38 3.68
C LEU A 31 2.38 9.71 4.85
N LEU A 32 3.10 9.23 5.86
CA LEU A 32 2.55 8.47 6.98
C LEU A 32 2.11 9.36 8.17
N GLU A 33 2.84 10.44 8.44
CA GLU A 33 2.61 11.30 9.62
C GLU A 33 1.18 11.86 9.76
N PRO A 34 0.46 12.26 8.68
CA PRO A 34 -0.89 12.80 8.82
C PRO A 34 -1.89 11.85 9.49
N GLN A 35 -1.61 10.54 9.51
CA GLN A 35 -2.45 9.51 10.14
C GLN A 35 -1.63 8.65 11.11
N ARG A 36 -0.74 9.28 11.88
CA ARG A 36 0.26 8.62 12.75
C ARG A 36 -0.29 7.43 13.56
N ALA A 37 -1.46 7.57 14.18
CA ALA A 37 -2.09 6.51 14.97
C ALA A 37 -2.35 5.24 14.15
N TYR A 38 -2.83 5.40 12.92
CA TYR A 38 -3.08 4.30 11.98
C TYR A 38 -1.77 3.77 11.38
N THR A 39 -0.86 4.68 11.02
CA THR A 39 0.38 4.39 10.32
C THR A 39 1.53 3.97 11.22
N ALA A 40 1.31 3.86 12.54
CA ALA A 40 2.33 3.50 13.53
C ALA A 40 3.13 2.23 13.15
N TYR A 41 2.45 1.21 12.59
CA TYR A 41 3.11 0.02 12.08
C TYR A 41 4.08 0.34 10.94
N ALA A 42 3.64 1.08 9.93
CA ALA A 42 4.47 1.47 8.78
C ALA A 42 5.59 2.43 9.19
N LEU A 43 5.37 3.33 10.14
CA LEU A 43 6.41 4.20 10.68
C LEU A 43 7.55 3.40 11.33
N ALA A 44 7.23 2.33 12.06
CA ALA A 44 8.24 1.42 12.62
C ALA A 44 9.05 0.69 11.53
N GLN A 45 8.46 0.46 10.35
CA GLN A 45 9.14 -0.15 9.21
C GLN A 45 10.16 0.77 8.51
N LEU A 46 10.26 2.04 8.92
CA LEU A 46 11.30 2.97 8.50
C LEU A 46 12.60 2.86 9.31
N ASP A 47 12.67 1.98 10.31
CA ASP A 47 13.91 1.70 11.03
C ASP A 47 15.02 1.26 10.06
N PRO A 48 16.25 1.79 10.15
CA PRO A 48 17.33 1.47 9.21
C PRO A 48 17.67 -0.01 9.08
N ARG A 49 17.40 -0.83 10.10
CA ARG A 49 17.64 -2.28 10.07
C ARG A 49 16.51 -3.05 9.37
N MET A 50 15.31 -2.46 9.31
CA MET A 50 14.13 -3.07 8.70
C MET A 50 13.89 -2.55 7.28
N PHE A 51 14.13 -1.26 7.03
CA PHE A 51 13.82 -0.58 5.78
C PHE A 51 14.34 -1.30 4.53
N PRO A 52 15.59 -1.81 4.48
CA PRO A 52 16.10 -2.52 3.29
C PRO A 52 15.38 -3.83 2.97
N ARG A 53 14.60 -4.38 3.92
CA ARG A 53 13.83 -5.62 3.75
C ARG A 53 12.41 -5.39 3.24
N ASN A 54 12.03 -4.13 3.08
CA ASN A 54 10.68 -3.71 2.76
C ASN A 54 10.62 -3.20 1.32
N LYS A 55 9.49 -3.44 0.66
CA LYS A 55 9.18 -2.88 -0.65
C LYS A 55 8.07 -1.86 -0.51
N TRP A 56 8.37 -0.62 -0.87
CA TRP A 56 7.48 0.52 -0.72
C TRP A 56 7.06 1.00 -2.10
N TYR A 57 5.76 1.11 -2.33
CA TYR A 57 5.22 1.57 -3.59
C TYR A 57 4.22 2.68 -3.34
N ARG A 58 4.33 3.75 -4.13
CA ARG A 58 3.32 4.79 -4.24
C ARG A 58 2.62 4.64 -5.59
N SER A 59 1.29 4.67 -5.56
CA SER A 59 0.45 4.83 -6.75
C SER A 59 -0.22 6.19 -6.67
N ALA A 60 -0.19 6.95 -7.76
CA ALA A 60 -0.82 8.26 -7.84
C ALA A 60 -1.50 8.46 -9.20
N GLY A 61 -2.74 8.95 -9.18
CA GLY A 61 -3.56 9.17 -10.37
C GLY A 61 -4.76 10.10 -10.10
N PRO A 62 -5.73 10.16 -11.02
CA PRO A 62 -6.85 11.12 -10.97
C PRO A 62 -7.66 11.11 -9.68
N ASN A 63 -7.90 9.93 -9.09
CA ASN A 63 -8.74 9.81 -7.88
C ASN A 63 -7.92 9.86 -6.58
N GLY A 64 -6.64 10.19 -6.66
CA GLY A 64 -5.74 10.33 -5.53
C GLY A 64 -4.59 9.34 -5.54
N GLN A 65 -4.09 9.03 -4.35
CA GLN A 65 -2.88 8.23 -4.17
C GLN A 65 -3.06 7.14 -3.12
N ALA A 66 -2.24 6.10 -3.24
CA ALA A 66 -2.08 5.05 -2.25
C ALA A 66 -0.60 4.75 -1.99
N LEU A 67 -0.32 4.31 -0.78
CA LEU A 67 0.95 3.74 -0.37
C LEU A 67 0.73 2.25 -0.05
N LEU A 68 1.56 1.38 -0.62
CA LEU A 68 1.59 -0.05 -0.36
C LEU A 68 2.97 -0.43 0.16
N VAL A 69 3.00 -1.24 1.22
CA VAL A 69 4.22 -1.75 1.82
C VAL A 69 4.13 -3.26 1.91
N HIS A 70 5.09 -3.95 1.31
CA HIS A 70 5.36 -5.36 1.58
C HIS A 70 6.58 -5.44 2.48
N SER A 71 6.37 -5.80 3.74
CA SER A 71 7.42 -5.92 4.74
C SER A 71 7.68 -7.38 5.11
N LYS A 72 8.94 -7.69 5.43
CA LYS A 72 9.35 -9.02 5.90
C LYS A 72 9.81 -8.94 7.35
N SER A 73 9.05 -9.56 8.23
CA SER A 73 9.36 -9.64 9.67
C SER A 73 9.66 -11.10 10.09
N PRO A 74 10.27 -11.33 11.27
CA PRO A 74 10.41 -12.67 11.82
C PRO A 74 9.09 -13.43 11.98
N LEU A 75 7.97 -12.71 12.14
CA LEU A 75 6.62 -13.28 12.26
C LEU A 75 5.97 -13.58 10.90
N GLY A 76 6.67 -13.30 9.80
CA GLY A 76 6.19 -13.53 8.43
C GLY A 76 6.09 -12.24 7.61
N ASN A 77 5.56 -12.40 6.39
CA ASN A 77 5.29 -11.28 5.50
C ASN A 77 4.09 -10.47 6.02
N ALA A 78 4.15 -9.17 5.83
CA ALA A 78 3.05 -8.27 6.15
C ALA A 78 2.83 -7.27 5.02
N LEU A 79 1.57 -6.90 4.84
CA LEU A 79 1.08 -5.95 3.86
C LEU A 79 0.43 -4.80 4.62
N PHE A 80 0.87 -3.57 4.35
CA PHE A 80 0.23 -2.36 4.84
C PHE A 80 -0.21 -1.50 3.67
N ALA A 81 -1.41 -0.94 3.74
CA ALA A 81 -1.93 -0.02 2.73
C ALA A 81 -2.50 1.25 3.36
N LEU A 82 -2.32 2.38 2.68
CA LEU A 82 -2.85 3.69 3.05
C LEU A 82 -3.37 4.40 1.79
N GLY A 83 -4.45 5.17 1.92
CA GLY A 83 -4.92 6.09 0.86
C GLY A 83 -6.11 5.55 0.06
N ASN A 84 -6.24 6.02 -1.19
CA ASN A 84 -7.41 5.77 -2.04
C ASN A 84 -7.48 4.31 -2.53
N ALA A 85 -8.69 3.73 -2.52
CA ALA A 85 -8.91 2.34 -2.90
C ALA A 85 -8.62 2.06 -4.40
N THR A 86 -8.96 2.97 -5.31
CA THR A 86 -8.66 2.83 -6.75
C THR A 86 -7.15 2.91 -7.00
N ALA A 87 -6.46 3.82 -6.32
CA ALA A 87 -4.99 3.90 -6.40
C ALA A 87 -4.32 2.63 -5.83
N LEU A 88 -4.89 2.04 -4.77
CA LEU A 88 -4.44 0.77 -4.21
C LEU A 88 -4.65 -0.40 -5.17
N ASP A 89 -5.78 -0.43 -5.88
CA ASP A 89 -6.08 -1.44 -6.90
C ASP A 89 -5.00 -1.45 -7.99
N ALA A 90 -4.63 -0.26 -8.48
CA ALA A 90 -3.59 -0.12 -9.49
C ALA A 90 -2.25 -0.70 -9.04
N VAL A 91 -1.78 -0.40 -7.83
CA VAL A 91 -0.49 -0.94 -7.34
C VAL A 91 -0.55 -2.44 -7.04
N LEU A 92 -1.65 -2.95 -6.50
CA LEU A 92 -1.79 -4.39 -6.23
C LEU A 92 -1.87 -5.22 -7.52
N SER A 93 -2.38 -4.65 -8.62
CA SER A 93 -2.40 -5.31 -9.92
C SER A 93 -1.01 -5.62 -10.48
N LEU A 94 -0.01 -4.80 -10.14
CA LEU A 94 1.39 -4.98 -10.58
C LEU A 94 2.27 -5.62 -9.49
N HIS A 95 2.01 -5.27 -8.23
CA HIS A 95 2.81 -5.68 -7.08
C HIS A 95 1.91 -6.29 -6.00
N PRO A 96 1.29 -7.46 -6.25
CA PRO A 96 0.42 -8.09 -5.26
C PRO A 96 1.18 -8.48 -4.00
N GLY A 97 2.48 -8.83 -4.13
CA GLY A 97 3.33 -9.23 -3.01
C GLY A 97 3.31 -10.75 -2.78
N PRO A 98 3.78 -11.21 -1.60
CA PRO A 98 3.86 -12.64 -1.29
C PRO A 98 2.50 -13.34 -1.20
N ARG A 99 2.47 -14.65 -1.50
CA ARG A 99 1.25 -15.49 -1.46
C ARG A 99 0.53 -15.46 -0.11
N PHE A 100 1.28 -15.38 0.98
CA PHE A 100 0.75 -15.31 2.34
C PHE A 100 1.32 -14.08 3.04
N SER A 101 0.43 -13.26 3.61
CA SER A 101 0.78 -12.02 4.27
C SER A 101 -0.26 -11.64 5.33
N PHE A 102 0.19 -11.03 6.42
CA PHE A 102 -0.68 -10.37 7.39
C PHE A 102 -1.02 -8.95 6.92
N GLY A 103 -2.31 -8.66 6.72
CA GLY A 103 -2.76 -7.36 6.20
C GLY A 103 -3.16 -6.38 7.30
N SER A 104 -2.56 -5.19 7.31
CA SER A 104 -3.06 -3.99 7.99
C SER A 104 -3.65 -3.05 6.95
N LEU A 105 -4.99 -2.98 6.91
CA LEU A 105 -5.76 -2.38 5.81
C LEU A 105 -6.83 -1.46 6.38
N MET A 106 -7.18 -0.40 5.64
CA MET A 106 -8.36 0.39 5.96
C MET A 106 -9.63 -0.37 5.54
N LEU A 107 -10.78 -0.08 6.15
CA LEU A 107 -12.03 -0.78 5.84
C LEU A 107 -12.43 -0.60 4.37
N GLU A 108 -12.15 0.58 3.80
CA GLU A 108 -12.39 0.96 2.42
C GLU A 108 -11.57 0.12 1.43
N HIS A 109 -10.45 -0.47 1.86
CA HIS A 109 -9.60 -1.32 1.01
C HIS A 109 -10.13 -2.75 0.86
N LYS A 110 -11.11 -3.16 1.68
CA LYS A 110 -11.58 -4.55 1.76
C LYS A 110 -12.04 -5.11 0.41
N ALA A 111 -12.81 -4.34 -0.36
CA ALA A 111 -13.31 -4.78 -1.66
C ALA A 111 -12.18 -5.00 -2.68
N ILE A 112 -11.17 -4.13 -2.65
CA ILE A 112 -10.02 -4.20 -3.56
C ILE A 112 -9.10 -5.37 -3.19
N VAL A 113 -8.74 -5.49 -1.92
CA VAL A 113 -7.84 -6.56 -1.45
C VAL A 113 -8.42 -7.96 -1.72
N ARG A 114 -9.74 -8.12 -1.65
CA ARG A 114 -10.42 -9.39 -1.98
C ARG A 114 -10.29 -9.83 -3.43
N LYS A 115 -9.92 -8.94 -4.36
CA LYS A 115 -9.59 -9.32 -5.75
C LYS A 115 -8.28 -10.10 -5.85
N TYR A 116 -7.34 -9.83 -4.92
CA TYR A 116 -5.98 -10.37 -4.95
C TYR A 116 -5.73 -11.43 -3.88
N PHE A 117 -6.48 -11.38 -2.78
CA PHE A 117 -6.25 -12.23 -1.60
C PHE A 117 -7.54 -12.81 -1.03
N LEU A 118 -7.44 -14.06 -0.56
CA LEU A 118 -8.44 -14.64 0.33
C LEU A 118 -8.16 -14.19 1.78
N MET A 119 -9.09 -13.44 2.37
CA MET A 119 -8.99 -13.01 3.77
C MET A 119 -9.57 -14.08 4.70
N THR A 120 -8.72 -14.81 5.43
CA THR A 120 -9.13 -15.95 6.27
C THR A 120 -9.62 -15.55 7.67
N ARG A 121 -9.06 -14.48 8.25
CA ARG A 121 -9.40 -14.01 9.62
C ARG A 121 -9.51 -12.49 9.69
N PRO A 122 -10.49 -11.87 9.01
CA PRO A 122 -10.66 -10.42 9.07
C PRO A 122 -11.13 -10.00 10.47
N GLN A 123 -10.37 -9.11 11.11
CA GLN A 123 -10.73 -8.50 12.38
C GLN A 123 -10.54 -6.98 12.31
N VAL A 124 -11.44 -6.23 12.93
CA VAL A 124 -11.26 -4.79 13.11
C VAL A 124 -10.32 -4.58 14.29
N MET A 125 -9.26 -3.82 14.07
CA MET A 125 -8.31 -3.46 15.11
C MET A 125 -8.56 -2.03 15.58
N LEU A 126 -8.69 -1.85 16.89
CA LEU A 126 -8.70 -0.53 17.52
C LEU A 126 -7.27 -0.05 17.69
N ARG A 127 -7.00 1.19 17.29
CA ARG A 127 -5.70 1.85 17.48
C ARG A 127 -5.83 2.84 18.62
N MET A 128 -5.01 2.67 19.65
CA MET A 128 -4.93 3.60 20.78
C MET A 128 -3.74 4.53 20.59
N THR A 129 -3.94 5.81 20.88
CA THR A 129 -2.87 6.80 20.96
C THR A 129 -2.83 7.32 22.37
N VAL A 130 -1.62 7.60 22.85
CA VAL A 130 -1.37 8.23 24.14
C VAL A 130 -0.71 9.57 23.85
N GLU A 131 -1.21 10.63 24.47
CA GLU A 131 -0.65 11.96 24.36
C GLU A 131 0.25 12.24 25.57
N SER A 132 1.34 13.00 25.37
CA SER A 132 2.34 13.22 26.42
C SER A 132 1.79 13.99 27.63
N ASP A 133 0.72 14.76 27.45
CA ASP A 133 0.02 15.49 28.51
C ASP A 133 -0.90 14.58 29.35
N THR A 134 -1.29 13.42 28.83
CA THR A 134 -2.19 12.44 29.46
C THR A 134 -1.47 11.18 29.93
N PHE A 135 -0.21 10.97 29.52
CA PHE A 135 0.64 9.89 30.02
C PHE A 135 1.35 10.30 31.31
N ARG A 136 0.97 9.68 32.43
CA ARG A 136 1.60 9.85 33.75
C ARG A 136 2.39 8.62 34.14
#